data_AF-A0A148N844-F1
#
_entry.id   AF-A0A148N844-F1
#
_cell.length_a   1.000
_cell.length_b   1.000
_cell.length_c   1.000
_cell.angle_alpha   90.00
_cell.angle_beta   90.00
_cell.angle_gamma   90.00
#
_symmetry.space_group_name_H-M   'P 1'
#
loop_
_entity.id
_entity.type
_entity.pdbx_description
1 polymer ?
#
loop_
_entity_poly.entity_id
_entity_poly.type
_entity_poly.pdbx_seq_one_letter_code
_entity_poly.pdbx_strand_id
1 'polypeptide(L)'
;MEKVTLPVTGMKCDACENLIHDAVMEKEGVVSVKADHQAKTVEIEYDETKANLDELKQTIVDQGFKVVGFGEESFVDKLKAFFQTLLQFFKS
;
A
#
# COMPACT_ATOMS: atom_id res chain seq x y z
N MET A 1 -18.62 -4.22 1.20
CA MET A 1 -17.72 -4.94 0.28
C MET A 1 -17.63 -4.13 -0.98
N GLU A 2 -16.44 -3.61 -1.26
CA GLU A 2 -16.15 -2.77 -2.41
C GLU A 2 -15.01 -3.38 -3.22
N LYS A 3 -15.02 -3.16 -4.54
CA LYS A 3 -13.96 -3.56 -5.46
C LYS A 3 -13.35 -2.31 -6.08
N VAL A 4 -12.03 -2.18 -5.98
CA VAL A 4 -11.26 -1.10 -6.61
C VAL A 4 -10.19 -1.66 -7.52
N THR A 5 -9.98 -1.01 -8.67
CA THR A 5 -8.86 -1.31 -9.58
C THR A 5 -7.88 -0.15 -9.55
N LEU A 6 -6.64 -0.44 -9.14
CA LEU A 6 -5.58 0.54 -8.99
C LEU A 6 -4.51 0.34 -10.08
N PRO A 7 -4.16 1.38 -10.86
CA PRO A 7 -3.04 1.30 -11.77
C PRO A 7 -1.72 1.35 -10.97
N VAL A 8 -0.91 0.30 -11.10
CA VAL A 8 0.35 0.14 -10.36
C VAL A 8 1.51 -0.01 -11.34
N THR A 9 2.57 0.75 -11.10
CA THR A 9 3.81 0.73 -11.89
C THR A 9 4.97 0.18 -11.07
N GLY A 10 5.87 -0.52 -11.75
CA GLY A 10 7.05 -1.15 -11.12
C GLY A 10 6.98 -2.69 -11.04
N MET A 11 5.82 -3.30 -11.27
CA MET A 11 5.69 -4.76 -11.42
C MET A 11 6.33 -5.20 -12.74
N LYS A 12 7.38 -6.03 -12.67
CA LYS A 12 8.11 -6.53 -13.86
C LYS A 12 8.01 -8.04 -14.08
N CYS A 13 7.61 -8.79 -13.06
CA CYS A 13 7.52 -10.24 -13.09
C CYS A 13 6.41 -10.73 -12.15
N ASP A 14 6.04 -12.00 -12.30
CA ASP A 14 5.02 -12.67 -11.48
C ASP A 14 5.38 -12.64 -9.98
N ALA A 15 6.68 -12.69 -9.65
CA ALA A 15 7.12 -12.55 -8.26
C ALA A 15 6.77 -11.17 -7.65
N CYS A 16 6.80 -10.09 -8.45
CA CYS A 16 6.38 -8.76 -7.98
C CYS A 16 4.87 -8.70 -7.73
N GLU A 17 4.08 -9.45 -8.51
CA GLU A 17 2.63 -9.49 -8.39
C GLU A 17 2.21 -10.20 -7.09
N ASN A 18 2.88 -11.32 -6.76
CA ASN A 18 2.66 -12.06 -5.53
C ASN A 18 3.06 -11.24 -4.29
N LEU A 19 4.17 -10.51 -4.36
CA LEU A 19 4.57 -9.63 -3.25
C LEU A 19 3.51 -8.58 -2.92
N ILE A 20 2.89 -7.98 -3.94
CA ILE A 20 1.80 -7.01 -3.73
C ILE A 20 0.56 -7.72 -3.20
N HIS A 21 0.20 -8.86 -3.80
CA HIS A 21 -0.92 -9.67 -3.38
C HIS A 21 -0.83 -10.00 -1.89
N ASP A 22 0.29 -10.58 -1.45
CA ASP A 22 0.48 -11.04 -0.07
C ASP A 22 0.48 -9.87 0.91
N ALA A 23 1.18 -8.77 0.58
CA ALA A 23 1.23 -7.59 1.44
C ALA A 23 -0.14 -6.94 1.64
N VAL A 24 -0.98 -6.90 0.60
CA VAL A 24 -2.33 -6.34 0.68
C VAL A 24 -3.28 -7.35 1.33
N MET A 25 -3.17 -8.65 1.06
CA MET A 25 -3.99 -9.70 1.67
C MET A 25 -3.78 -9.79 3.20
N GLU A 26 -2.60 -9.45 3.70
CA GLU A 26 -2.32 -9.40 5.15
C GLU A 26 -3.13 -8.30 5.87
N LYS A 27 -3.71 -7.33 5.15
CA LYS A 27 -4.53 -6.27 5.75
C LYS A 27 -5.89 -6.78 6.17
N GLU A 28 -6.27 -6.47 7.41
CA GLU A 28 -7.58 -6.82 7.96
C GLU A 28 -8.70 -6.16 7.16
N GLY A 29 -9.67 -6.96 6.71
CA GLY A 29 -10.78 -6.48 5.89
C GLY A 29 -10.58 -6.64 4.38
N VAL A 30 -9.40 -7.08 3.93
CA VAL A 30 -9.21 -7.50 2.54
C VAL A 30 -9.80 -8.89 2.32
N VAL A 31 -10.59 -9.03 1.26
CA VAL A 31 -11.29 -10.26 0.89
C VAL A 31 -10.58 -10.96 -0.26
N SER A 32 -10.15 -10.20 -1.26
CA SER A 32 -9.47 -10.73 -2.44
C SER A 32 -8.55 -9.69 -3.05
N VAL A 33 -7.43 -10.14 -3.60
CA VAL A 33 -6.48 -9.29 -4.34
C VAL A 33 -6.14 -9.98 -5.64
N LYS A 34 -6.04 -9.22 -6.72
CA LYS A 34 -5.61 -9.71 -8.02
C LYS A 34 -4.67 -8.70 -8.66
N ALA A 35 -3.38 -9.00 -8.59
CA ALA A 35 -2.35 -8.21 -9.25
C ALA A 35 -2.11 -8.75 -10.67
N ASP A 36 -1.96 -7.84 -11.63
CA ASP A 36 -1.65 -8.18 -13.02
C ASP A 36 -0.51 -7.27 -13.52
N HIS A 37 0.68 -7.85 -13.67
CA HIS A 37 1.86 -7.12 -14.13
C HIS A 37 1.80 -6.78 -15.63
N GLN A 38 1.03 -7.52 -16.43
CA GLN A 38 0.87 -7.28 -17.87
C GLN A 38 -0.06 -6.10 -18.12
N ALA A 39 -1.19 -6.08 -17.42
CA ALA A 39 -2.16 -4.98 -17.43
C ALA A 39 -1.70 -3.77 -16.60
N LYS A 40 -0.70 -3.95 -15.72
CA LYS A 40 -0.19 -2.93 -14.79
C LYS A 40 -1.28 -2.42 -13.84
N THR A 41 -2.13 -3.34 -13.40
CA THR A 41 -3.27 -3.04 -12.54
C THR A 41 -3.36 -4.03 -11.40
N VAL A 42 -3.87 -3.57 -10.27
CA VAL A 42 -4.17 -4.41 -9.10
C VAL A 42 -5.63 -4.19 -8.74
N GLU A 43 -6.42 -5.24 -8.80
CA GLU A 43 -7.79 -5.25 -8.28
C GLU A 43 -7.78 -5.70 -6.82
N ILE A 44 -8.50 -4.98 -5.97
CA ILE A 44 -8.62 -5.28 -4.55
C ILE A 44 -10.11 -5.27 -4.18
N GLU A 45 -10.56 -6.34 -3.55
CA GLU A 45 -11.86 -6.43 -2.91
C GLU A 45 -11.67 -6.35 -1.40
N TYR A 46 -12.29 -5.36 -0.78
CA TYR A 46 -12.13 -5.08 0.64
C TYR A 46 -13.45 -4.64 1.28
N ASP A 47 -13.49 -4.71 2.60
CA ASP A 47 -14.57 -4.21 3.42
C ASP A 47 -14.24 -2.80 3.89
N GLU A 48 -14.92 -1.78 3.34
CA GLU A 48 -14.76 -0.37 3.70
C GLU A 48 -15.02 -0.07 5.18
N THR A 49 -15.68 -0.99 5.91
CA THR A 49 -15.89 -0.85 7.36
C THR A 49 -14.66 -1.24 8.18
N LYS A 50 -13.70 -1.95 7.57
CA LYS A 50 -12.51 -2.52 8.23
C LYS A 50 -11.19 -2.05 7.63
N ALA A 51 -11.14 -1.79 6.33
CA ALA A 51 -9.94 -1.35 5.62
C ALA A 51 -10.22 -0.05 4.86
N ASN A 52 -9.23 0.85 4.86
CA ASN A 52 -9.28 2.07 4.08
C ASN A 52 -8.46 1.94 2.79
N LEU A 53 -9.00 2.44 1.69
CA LEU A 53 -8.38 2.45 0.37
C LEU A 53 -6.99 3.14 0.38
N ASP A 54 -6.83 4.21 1.16
CA ASP A 54 -5.54 4.90 1.31
C ASP A 54 -4.48 4.03 2.02
N GLU A 55 -4.86 3.24 3.02
CA GLU A 55 -3.95 2.30 3.71
C GLU A 55 -3.51 1.17 2.79
N LEU A 56 -4.42 0.66 1.95
CA LEU A 56 -4.12 -0.38 0.96
C LEU A 56 -3.12 0.16 -0.08
N LYS A 57 -3.36 1.37 -0.60
CA LYS A 57 -2.43 2.04 -1.51
C LYS A 57 -1.07 2.29 -0.86
N GLN A 58 -1.06 2.71 0.40
CA GLN A 58 0.17 2.95 1.15
C GLN A 58 0.98 1.67 1.35
N THR A 59 0.30 0.54 1.57
CA THR A 59 0.93 -0.77 1.66
C THR A 59 1.66 -1.13 0.35
N ILE A 60 1.03 -0.88 -0.80
CA ILE A 60 1.65 -1.10 -2.12
C ILE A 60 2.89 -0.21 -2.30
N VAL A 61 2.81 1.05 -1.86
CA VAL A 61 3.94 1.99 -1.93
C VAL A 61 5.09 1.57 -1.00
N ASP A 62 4.77 1.06 0.19
CA ASP A 62 5.75 0.54 1.14
C ASP A 62 6.50 -0.70 0.64
N GLN A 63 5.87 -1.51 -0.22
CA GLN A 63 6.54 -2.60 -0.93
C GLN A 63 7.49 -2.11 -2.06
N GLY A 64 7.55 -0.80 -2.31
CA GLY A 64 8.43 -0.19 -3.31
C GLY A 64 7.79 0.02 -4.68
N PHE A 65 6.46 -0.10 -4.79
CA PHE A 65 5.72 0.12 -6.05
C PHE A 65 5.08 1.51 -6.08
N LYS A 66 4.63 1.94 -7.26
CA LYS A 66 3.99 3.26 -7.42
C LYS A 66 2.56 3.10 -7.91
N VAL A 67 1.61 3.58 -7.12
CA VAL A 67 0.19 3.65 -7.49
C VAL A 67 -0.07 4.97 -8.23
N VAL A 68 -0.62 4.91 -9.43
CA VAL A 68 -0.93 6.10 -10.23
C VAL A 68 -2.15 6.80 -9.61
N GLY A 69 -1.99 8.08 -9.27
CA GLY A 69 -3.03 8.88 -8.60
C GLY A 69 -3.02 8.80 -7.07
N PHE A 70 -1.94 8.31 -6.47
CA PHE A 70 -1.74 8.32 -5.02
C PHE A 70 -0.32 8.74 -4.66
N GLY A 71 -0.19 9.79 -3.86
CA GLY A 71 1.08 10.20 -3.30
C GLY A 71 1.15 11.69 -3.00
N GLU A 72 1.05 12.03 -1.71
CA GLU A 72 1.65 13.24 -1.13
C GLU A 72 1.82 13.13 0.41
N GLU A 73 1.02 12.36 1.14
CA GLU A 73 1.00 12.42 2.62
C GLU A 73 1.77 11.31 3.38
N SER A 74 1.86 10.08 2.85
CA SER A 74 2.27 8.90 3.63
C SER A 74 3.76 8.81 4.01
N PHE A 75 4.66 9.53 3.32
CA PHE A 75 6.09 9.56 3.65
C PHE A 75 6.38 10.42 4.90
N VAL A 76 5.54 11.43 5.17
CA VAL A 76 5.73 12.40 6.26
C VAL A 76 5.45 11.76 7.63
N ASP A 77 4.55 10.79 7.74
CA ASP A 77 4.19 10.18 9.03
C ASP A 77 5.28 9.24 9.57
N LYS A 78 5.94 8.44 8.71
CA LYS A 78 7.09 7.63 9.11
C LYS A 78 8.28 8.51 9.51
N LEU A 79 8.50 9.61 8.79
CA LEU A 79 9.51 10.61 9.13
C LEU A 79 9.19 11.32 10.45
N LYS A 80 7.93 11.69 10.70
CA LYS A 80 7.50 12.29 11.97
C LYS A 80 7.70 11.35 13.15
N ALA A 81 7.31 10.07 13.04
CA ALA A 81 7.51 9.09 14.12
C ALA A 81 9.00 8.88 14.43
N PHE A 82 9.83 8.81 13.40
CA PHE A 82 11.28 8.72 13.55
C PHE A 82 11.88 9.99 14.17
N PHE A 83 11.53 11.17 13.67
CA PHE A 83 12.03 12.46 14.19
C PHE A 83 11.50 12.79 15.58
N GLN A 84 10.27 12.42 15.93
CA GLN A 84 9.71 12.63 17.27
C GLN A 84 10.46 11.81 18.31
N THR A 85 10.85 10.58 17.96
CA THR A 85 11.70 9.74 18.82
C THR A 85 13.09 10.36 18.99
N LEU A 86 13.65 10.89 17.90
CA LEU A 86 14.95 11.59 17.89
C LEU A 86 14.94 12.90 18.70
N LEU A 87 13.85 13.68 18.63
CA LEU A 87 13.67 14.93 19.38
C LEU A 87 13.53 14.69 20.88
N GLN A 88 12.91 13.59 21.31
CA GLN A 88 12.86 13.20 22.72
C GLN A 88 14.24 12.84 23.26
N PHE A 89 15.13 12.30 22.42
CA PHE A 89 16.48 11.93 22.82
C PHE A 89 17.43 13.14 22.95
N PHE A 90 17.24 14.18 22.13
CA PHE A 90 18.07 15.40 22.14
C PHE A 90 17.63 16.46 23.16
N LYS A 91 16.46 16.31 23.77
CA LYS A 91 15.92 17.23 24.78
C LYS A 91 16.25 16.79 26.22
N SER A 92 17.07 15.74 26.37
CA SER A 92 17.59 15.25 27.65
C SER A 92 19.06 15.60 27.84
#